data_AF-A0A7S4F8G5-F1
#
_entry.id   AF-A0A7S4F8G5-F1
#
_cell.length_a   1.000
_cell.length_b   1.000
_cell.length_c   1.000
_cell.angle_alpha   90.00
_cell.angle_beta   90.00
_cell.angle_gamma   90.00
#
_symmetry.space_group_name_H-M   'P 1'
#
loop_
_entity.id
_entity.type
_entity.pdbx_description
1 polymer ?
#
loop_
_entity_poly.entity_id
_entity_poly.type
_entity_poly.pdbx_seq_one_letter_code
_entity_poly.pdbx_strand_id
1 'polypeptide(L)'
;AAAAMATTVPASLGVAGVLVGSLGWGSNYVVVKQFDFKDGMIFQFWLCTGVLIVGILTLFAAPDSLDEHGVERAGMAGELRPVFSMLGLIGGGLWAVGNILTVPILSRVGLSIGLPVWAGTSLIIAFMIGRMGPCIASECLHVVPLTRPWCGVAGCVSSVLALVIFGFVRPVSETDISFEDGTEHGHPYMPVAPTKAALARERLVGFGLAVFAGVVYGLQFLPAALYTQSHASASTLVGQTRFFFSQFCGVFCVGAAAFGAYAAAQRVRGRDVAAVEAAA
;
A
#
# COMPACT_ATOMS: atom_id res chain seq x y z
N ALA A 1 -44.61 10.63 -3.77
CA ALA A 1 -43.73 10.49 -4.94
C ALA A 1 -42.56 11.45 -4.75
N ALA A 2 -41.45 10.95 -4.20
CA ALA A 2 -40.17 11.65 -4.16
C ALA A 2 -39.11 10.55 -4.28
N ALA A 3 -38.94 10.07 -5.52
CA ALA A 3 -37.83 9.20 -5.85
C ALA A 3 -36.56 10.04 -5.70
N ALA A 4 -35.79 9.79 -4.65
CA ALA A 4 -34.45 10.34 -4.50
C ALA A 4 -33.66 9.99 -5.77
N MET A 5 -33.36 10.99 -6.59
CA MET A 5 -32.45 10.85 -7.71
C MET A 5 -31.05 10.63 -7.13
N ALA A 6 -30.71 9.37 -6.86
CA ALA A 6 -29.33 8.96 -6.74
C ALA A 6 -28.67 9.26 -8.08
N THR A 7 -27.88 10.33 -8.15
CA THR A 7 -27.05 10.66 -9.29
C THR A 7 -26.07 9.51 -9.50
N THR A 8 -26.40 8.59 -10.39
CA THR A 8 -25.53 7.48 -10.74
C THR A 8 -24.29 8.06 -11.43
N VAL A 9 -23.17 8.10 -10.73
CA VAL A 9 -21.88 8.44 -11.32
C VAL A 9 -21.66 7.50 -12.51
N PRO A 10 -21.38 8.00 -13.72
CA PRO A 10 -21.23 7.15 -14.88
C PRO A 10 -20.07 6.18 -14.68
N ALA A 11 -20.29 4.90 -15.01
CA ALA A 11 -19.28 3.84 -14.84
C ALA A 11 -17.95 4.16 -15.55
N SER A 12 -18.00 4.93 -16.65
CA SER A 12 -16.82 5.42 -17.36
C SER A 12 -15.90 6.30 -16.51
N LEU A 13 -16.46 7.12 -15.61
CA LEU A 13 -15.68 7.94 -14.70
C LEU A 13 -14.97 7.08 -13.64
N GLY A 14 -15.63 6.03 -13.14
CA GLY A 14 -15.02 5.05 -12.25
C GLY A 14 -13.87 4.29 -12.92
N VAL A 15 -14.07 3.84 -14.17
CA VAL A 15 -13.02 3.18 -14.96
C VAL A 15 -11.85 4.11 -15.21
N ALA A 16 -12.10 5.37 -15.58
CA ALA A 16 -11.04 6.37 -15.76
C ALA A 16 -10.26 6.60 -14.46
N GLY A 17 -10.95 6.71 -13.32
CA GLY A 17 -10.30 6.85 -12.01
C GLY A 17 -9.41 5.66 -11.65
N VAL A 18 -9.87 4.43 -11.89
CA VAL A 18 -9.08 3.21 -11.68
C VAL A 18 -7.84 3.18 -12.58
N LEU A 19 -7.96 3.58 -13.85
CA LEU A 19 -6.83 3.65 -14.78
C LEU A 19 -5.78 4.66 -14.32
N VAL A 20 -6.19 5.88 -13.96
CA VAL A 20 -5.28 6.92 -13.45
C VAL A 20 -4.62 6.46 -12.15
N GLY A 21 -5.40 5.90 -11.22
CA GLY A 21 -4.88 5.35 -9.96
C GLY A 21 -3.88 4.22 -10.18
N SER A 22 -4.14 3.32 -11.13
CA SER A 22 -3.26 2.20 -11.45
C SER A 22 -1.93 2.67 -12.06
N LEU A 23 -1.95 3.70 -12.91
CA LEU A 23 -0.74 4.30 -13.46
C LEU A 23 0.10 4.98 -12.37
N GLY A 24 -0.53 5.74 -11.48
CA GLY A 24 0.16 6.36 -10.34
C GLY A 24 0.76 5.33 -9.39
N TRP A 25 -0.03 4.31 -9.02
CA TRP A 25 0.42 3.24 -8.13
C TRP A 25 1.52 2.37 -8.74
N GLY A 26 1.44 2.05 -10.04
CA GLY A 26 2.43 1.21 -10.72
C GLY A 26 3.76 1.90 -11.01
N SER A 27 3.75 3.24 -11.14
CA SER A 27 4.94 4.02 -11.52
C SER A 27 5.71 4.60 -10.34
N ASN A 28 5.13 4.65 -9.13
CA ASN A 28 5.74 5.28 -7.97
C ASN A 28 7.17 4.74 -7.67
N TYR A 29 7.39 3.43 -7.74
CA TYR A 29 8.68 2.82 -7.47
C TYR A 29 9.63 2.91 -8.67
N VAL A 30 9.12 3.17 -9.88
CA VAL A 30 9.95 3.42 -11.07
C VAL A 30 10.65 4.76 -10.97
N VAL A 31 10.00 5.78 -10.43
CA VAL A 31 10.60 7.12 -10.24
C VAL A 31 11.69 7.09 -9.19
N VAL A 32 11.51 6.26 -8.17
CA VAL A 32 12.42 6.26 -7.02
C VAL A 32 13.61 5.32 -7.28
N LYS A 33 13.49 4.27 -8.11
CA LYS A 33 14.58 3.29 -8.38
C LYS A 33 15.96 3.88 -8.77
N GLN A 34 16.00 5.12 -9.25
CA GLN A 34 17.23 5.83 -9.61
C GLN A 34 18.01 6.36 -8.40
N PHE A 35 17.41 6.37 -7.22
CA PHE A 35 18.03 6.79 -5.97
C PHE A 35 18.39 5.58 -5.11
N ASP A 36 19.50 5.66 -4.37
CA ASP A 36 19.89 4.63 -3.40
C ASP A 36 19.05 4.76 -2.11
N PHE A 37 18.22 3.74 -1.85
CA PHE A 37 17.34 3.71 -0.68
C PHE A 37 18.02 3.25 0.59
N LYS A 38 19.24 2.70 0.53
CA LYS A 38 19.90 2.05 1.67
C LYS A 38 18.95 1.12 2.44
N ASP A 39 18.50 1.56 3.62
CA ASP A 39 17.60 0.84 4.52
C ASP A 39 16.09 1.08 4.26
N GLY A 40 15.74 2.08 3.45
CA GLY A 40 14.38 2.40 3.05
C GLY A 40 13.52 3.11 4.09
N MET A 41 13.97 3.24 5.33
CA MET A 41 13.13 3.73 6.43
C MET A 41 12.84 5.23 6.36
N ILE A 42 13.83 6.02 5.93
CA ILE A 42 13.65 7.45 5.67
C ILE A 42 12.70 7.66 4.49
N PHE A 43 12.87 6.87 3.43
CA PHE A 43 11.97 6.89 2.28
C PHE A 43 10.54 6.56 2.69
N GLN A 44 10.33 5.53 3.51
CA GLN A 44 9.03 5.15 4.03
C GLN A 44 8.37 6.28 4.83
N PHE A 45 9.14 6.95 5.69
CA PHE A 45 8.64 8.07 6.49
C PHE A 45 8.17 9.24 5.60
N TRP A 46 8.98 9.63 4.61
CA TRP A 46 8.60 10.71 3.69
C TRP A 46 7.43 10.34 2.80
N LEU A 47 7.36 9.09 2.35
CA LEU A 47 6.24 8.59 1.58
C LEU A 47 4.94 8.62 2.41
N CYS A 48 4.97 8.18 3.67
CA CYS A 48 3.83 8.30 4.59
C CYS A 48 3.45 9.77 4.86
N THR A 49 4.44 10.66 4.97
CA THR A 49 4.21 12.11 5.13
C THR A 49 3.53 12.70 3.90
N GLY A 50 3.96 12.31 2.69
CA GLY A 50 3.33 12.71 1.44
C GLY A 50 1.87 12.25 1.36
N VAL A 51 1.58 11.00 1.77
CA VAL A 51 0.20 10.50 1.85
C VAL A 51 -0.65 11.33 2.80
N LEU A 52 -0.12 11.71 3.97
CA LEU A 52 -0.83 12.60 4.91
C LEU A 52 -1.06 14.00 4.32
N ILE A 53 -0.07 14.57 3.64
CA ILE A 53 -0.22 15.89 2.98
C ILE A 53 -1.34 15.85 1.95
N VAL A 54 -1.38 14.81 1.11
CA VAL A 54 -2.50 14.60 0.16
C VAL A 54 -3.82 14.52 0.91
N GLY A 55 -3.87 13.77 2.02
CA GLY A 55 -5.05 13.72 2.89
C GLY A 55 -5.48 15.09 3.43
N ILE A 56 -4.55 15.91 3.90
CA ILE A 56 -4.83 17.27 4.35
C ILE A 56 -5.33 18.15 3.20
N LEU A 57 -4.73 18.04 2.01
CA LEU A 57 -5.19 18.78 0.81
C LEU A 57 -6.62 18.40 0.42
N THR A 58 -7.00 17.13 0.58
CA THR A 58 -8.40 16.72 0.35
C THR A 58 -9.39 17.37 1.32
N LEU A 59 -8.94 17.79 2.52
CA LEU A 59 -9.78 18.55 3.45
C LEU A 59 -10.04 19.97 2.96
N PHE A 60 -9.02 20.63 2.41
CA PHE A 60 -9.15 21.98 1.86
C PHE A 60 -9.95 22.02 0.56
N ALA A 61 -9.95 20.91 -0.20
CA ALA A 61 -10.76 20.77 -1.41
C ALA A 61 -12.23 20.42 -1.11
N ALA A 62 -12.58 20.09 0.14
CA ALA A 62 -13.96 19.86 0.55
C ALA A 62 -14.70 21.22 0.58
N PRO A 63 -15.79 21.41 -0.18
CA PRO A 63 -16.50 22.69 -0.18
C PRO A 63 -17.14 22.96 1.19
N ASP A 64 -17.25 24.23 1.58
CA ASP A 64 -17.91 24.61 2.83
C ASP A 64 -19.40 24.25 2.81
N SER A 65 -19.84 23.53 3.85
CA SER A 65 -21.20 22.98 3.96
C SER A 65 -22.24 23.96 4.49
N LEU A 66 -21.87 25.22 4.75
CA LEU A 66 -22.75 26.22 5.33
C LEU A 66 -22.94 27.37 4.34
N ASP A 67 -24.18 27.60 3.91
CA ASP A 67 -24.54 28.92 3.38
C ASP A 67 -24.43 29.97 4.50
N GLU A 68 -24.30 31.25 4.13
CA GLU A 68 -24.27 32.43 5.03
C GLU A 68 -25.47 32.53 6.02
N HIS A 69 -26.45 31.63 5.89
CA HIS A 69 -27.66 31.54 6.72
C HIS A 69 -27.77 30.22 7.51
N GLY A 70 -26.72 29.41 7.58
CA GLY A 70 -26.67 28.22 8.46
C GLY A 70 -27.50 27.03 7.97
N VAL A 71 -27.87 27.00 6.68
CA VAL A 71 -28.58 25.89 6.06
C VAL A 71 -27.58 24.99 5.31
N GLU A 72 -27.65 23.67 5.53
CA GLU A 72 -26.85 22.70 4.77
C GLU A 72 -27.20 22.81 3.28
N ARG A 73 -26.22 23.23 2.46
CA ARG A 73 -26.38 23.20 0.99
C ARG A 73 -26.54 21.74 0.55
N ALA A 74 -27.74 21.38 0.08
CA ALA A 74 -27.99 20.12 -0.60
C ALA A 74 -27.22 20.09 -1.93
N GLY A 75 -26.03 19.50 -1.88
CA GLY A 75 -25.07 19.34 -2.97
C GLY A 75 -23.73 18.83 -2.42
N MET A 76 -22.78 18.52 -3.29
CA MET A 76 -21.44 17.95 -3.01
C MET A 76 -20.64 18.65 -1.88
N ALA A 77 -21.07 19.82 -1.42
CA ALA A 77 -20.49 20.63 -0.35
C ALA A 77 -20.60 20.06 1.06
N GLY A 78 -21.59 19.21 1.38
CA GLY A 78 -21.61 18.47 2.65
C GLY A 78 -20.87 17.14 2.60
N GLU A 79 -20.56 16.66 1.40
CA GLU A 79 -20.26 15.25 1.16
C GLU A 79 -18.79 14.88 1.37
N LEU A 80 -17.85 15.84 1.33
CA LEU A 80 -16.41 15.59 1.48
C LEU A 80 -15.88 15.74 2.92
N ARG A 81 -16.76 15.92 3.92
CA ARG A 81 -16.34 16.02 5.33
C ARG A 81 -15.56 14.77 5.77
N PRO A 82 -14.32 14.91 6.29
CA PRO A 82 -13.56 13.78 6.77
C PRO A 82 -14.25 13.13 7.97
N VAL A 83 -14.34 11.80 7.97
CA VAL A 83 -14.78 11.07 9.15
C VAL A 83 -13.58 10.37 9.74
N PHE A 84 -13.31 10.66 11.01
CA PHE A 84 -12.27 9.98 11.76
C PHE A 84 -12.84 8.70 12.37
N SER A 85 -12.39 7.55 11.86
CA SER A 85 -12.90 6.23 12.26
C SER A 85 -11.74 5.32 12.60
N MET A 86 -11.80 4.61 13.73
CA MET A 86 -10.74 3.68 14.14
C MET A 86 -10.46 2.61 13.07
N LEU A 87 -11.50 2.17 12.35
CA LEU A 87 -11.35 1.25 11.21
C LEU A 87 -10.49 1.85 10.10
N GLY A 88 -10.58 3.16 9.87
CA GLY A 88 -9.72 3.90 8.95
C GLY A 88 -8.26 3.84 9.37
N LEU A 89 -7.98 4.13 10.66
CA LEU A 89 -6.60 4.04 11.16
C LEU A 89 -6.02 2.63 11.01
N ILE A 90 -6.81 1.59 11.29
CA ILE A 90 -6.40 0.19 11.14
C ILE A 90 -6.10 -0.13 9.66
N GLY A 91 -6.98 0.27 8.74
CA GLY A 91 -6.76 0.06 7.31
C GLY A 91 -5.50 0.77 6.80
N GLY A 92 -5.22 1.97 7.30
CA GLY A 92 -4.01 2.73 6.97
C GLY A 92 -2.76 2.12 7.58
N GLY A 93 -2.87 1.63 8.83
CA GLY A 93 -1.79 0.94 9.52
C GLY A 93 -1.39 -0.36 8.83
N LEU A 94 -2.36 -1.15 8.37
CA LEU A 94 -2.10 -2.35 7.56
C LEU A 94 -1.31 -1.97 6.29
N TRP A 95 -1.75 -0.95 5.55
CA TRP A 95 -1.02 -0.48 4.38
C TRP A 95 0.42 -0.06 4.72
N ALA A 96 0.63 0.66 5.82
CA ALA A 96 1.97 1.09 6.24
C ALA A 96 2.87 -0.10 6.60
N VAL A 97 2.34 -1.14 7.25
CA VAL A 97 3.08 -2.38 7.54
C VAL A 97 3.53 -3.06 6.25
N GLY A 98 2.65 -3.19 5.27
CA GLY A 98 3.03 -3.73 3.95
C GLY A 98 4.12 -2.89 3.29
N ASN A 99 4.02 -1.57 3.40
CA ASN A 99 4.93 -0.66 2.73
C ASN A 99 6.34 -0.59 3.33
N ILE A 100 6.47 -0.75 4.66
CA ILE A 100 7.78 -0.89 5.34
C ILE A 100 8.58 -2.06 4.74
N LEU A 101 7.91 -3.10 4.27
CA LEU A 101 8.56 -4.27 3.68
C LEU A 101 8.95 -4.06 2.21
N THR A 102 8.53 -2.98 1.57
CA THR A 102 8.78 -2.77 0.15
C THR A 102 10.26 -2.71 -0.17
N VAL A 103 11.04 -1.86 0.51
CA VAL A 103 12.49 -1.75 0.25
C VAL A 103 13.22 -3.08 0.47
N PRO A 104 13.02 -3.83 1.58
CA PRO A 104 13.66 -5.13 1.76
C PRO A 104 13.17 -6.22 0.79
N ILE A 105 11.96 -6.10 0.21
CA ILE A 105 11.52 -6.95 -0.91
C ILE A 105 12.31 -6.59 -2.17
N LEU A 106 12.30 -5.31 -2.54
CA LEU A 106 12.91 -4.81 -3.76
C LEU A 106 14.43 -5.07 -3.79
N SER A 107 15.13 -4.95 -2.67
CA SER A 107 16.56 -5.25 -2.58
C SER A 107 16.89 -6.75 -2.68
N ARG A 108 15.92 -7.65 -2.49
CA ARG A 108 16.13 -9.10 -2.52
C ARG A 108 15.69 -9.77 -3.83
N VAL A 109 14.53 -9.37 -4.34
CA VAL A 109 13.92 -9.98 -5.54
C VAL A 109 13.79 -9.02 -6.71
N GLY A 110 14.10 -7.73 -6.53
CA GLY A 110 13.97 -6.72 -7.56
C GLY A 110 12.53 -6.26 -7.80
N LEU A 111 12.41 -5.16 -8.54
CA LEU A 111 11.13 -4.50 -8.84
C LEU A 111 10.19 -5.34 -9.71
N SER A 112 10.74 -6.02 -10.72
CA SER A 112 9.95 -6.80 -11.69
C SER A 112 9.32 -8.06 -11.12
N ILE A 113 9.92 -8.65 -10.07
CA ILE A 113 9.36 -9.83 -9.38
C ILE A 113 8.58 -9.40 -8.15
N GLY A 114 9.09 -8.41 -7.39
CA GLY A 114 8.43 -7.88 -6.22
C GLY A 114 7.00 -7.42 -6.52
N LEU A 115 6.84 -6.41 -7.39
CA LEU A 115 5.53 -5.75 -7.62
C LEU A 115 4.45 -6.77 -7.99
N PRO A 116 4.66 -7.67 -8.99
CA PRO A 116 3.62 -8.61 -9.37
C PRO A 116 3.31 -9.63 -8.28
N VAL A 117 4.30 -10.04 -7.47
CA VAL A 117 4.09 -11.05 -6.42
C VAL A 117 3.17 -10.51 -5.32
N TRP A 118 3.43 -9.33 -4.78
CA TRP A 118 2.54 -8.76 -3.77
C TRP A 118 1.20 -8.33 -4.37
N ALA A 119 1.18 -7.78 -5.60
CA ALA A 119 -0.06 -7.34 -6.24
C ALA A 119 -0.98 -8.54 -6.52
N GLY A 120 -0.44 -9.61 -7.10
CA GLY A 120 -1.18 -10.84 -7.35
C GLY A 120 -1.71 -11.47 -6.06
N THR A 121 -0.88 -11.50 -5.01
CA THR A 121 -1.31 -12.00 -3.69
C THR A 121 -2.43 -11.14 -3.09
N SER A 122 -2.29 -9.81 -3.15
CA SER A 122 -3.31 -8.89 -2.64
C SER A 122 -4.64 -9.01 -3.37
N LEU A 123 -4.61 -9.26 -4.68
CA LEU A 123 -5.80 -9.48 -5.50
C LEU A 123 -6.53 -10.77 -5.11
N ILE A 124 -5.79 -11.86 -4.88
CA ILE A 124 -6.36 -13.14 -4.41
C ILE A 124 -7.00 -12.95 -3.04
N ILE A 125 -6.30 -12.31 -2.10
CA ILE A 125 -6.78 -12.09 -0.74
C ILE A 125 -8.02 -11.19 -0.72
N ALA A 126 -8.01 -10.09 -1.46
CA ALA A 126 -9.16 -9.19 -1.59
C ALA A 126 -10.39 -9.91 -2.17
N PHE A 127 -10.20 -10.76 -3.19
CA PHE A 127 -11.28 -11.58 -3.74
C PHE A 127 -11.83 -12.59 -2.73
N MET A 128 -10.96 -13.29 -2.00
CA MET A 128 -11.36 -14.24 -0.96
C MET A 128 -12.13 -13.57 0.16
N ILE A 129 -11.69 -12.39 0.61
CA ILE A 129 -12.40 -11.57 1.60
C ILE A 129 -13.81 -11.22 1.10
N GLY A 130 -13.92 -10.72 -0.14
CA GLY A 130 -15.22 -10.39 -0.73
C GLY A 130 -16.16 -11.59 -0.88
N ARG A 131 -15.61 -12.80 -1.02
CA ARG A 131 -16.39 -14.04 -1.18
C ARG A 131 -16.79 -14.71 0.13
N MET A 132 -15.89 -14.69 1.13
CA MET A 132 -16.08 -15.33 2.42
C MET A 132 -16.82 -14.43 3.41
N GLY A 133 -16.72 -13.11 3.25
CA GLY A 133 -17.35 -12.15 4.15
C GLY A 133 -16.84 -12.26 5.60
N PRO A 134 -15.51 -12.19 5.86
CA PRO A 134 -14.97 -12.37 7.19
C PRO A 134 -15.52 -11.32 8.16
N CYS A 135 -15.66 -11.71 9.44
CA CYS A 135 -16.19 -10.85 10.48
C CYS A 135 -15.06 -10.16 11.26
N ILE A 136 -15.22 -8.88 11.56
CA ILE A 136 -14.35 -8.13 12.49
C ILE A 136 -15.24 -7.54 13.58
N ALA A 137 -14.87 -7.75 14.84
CA ALA A 137 -15.53 -7.12 16.00
C ALA A 137 -17.07 -7.21 15.98
N SER A 138 -17.60 -8.42 15.71
CA SER A 138 -19.03 -8.78 15.61
C SER A 138 -19.80 -8.37 14.34
N GLU A 139 -19.21 -7.58 13.44
CA GLU A 139 -19.80 -7.26 12.14
C GLU A 139 -19.19 -8.12 11.03
N CYS A 140 -20.03 -8.81 10.26
CA CYS A 140 -19.61 -9.62 9.12
C CYS A 140 -19.87 -8.88 7.82
N LEU A 141 -18.90 -8.93 6.91
CA LEU A 141 -19.03 -8.32 5.60
C LEU A 141 -20.13 -9.03 4.79
N HIS A 142 -21.11 -8.28 4.33
CA HIS A 142 -22.21 -8.79 3.53
C HIS A 142 -21.68 -9.20 2.15
N VAL A 143 -21.84 -10.48 1.82
CA VAL A 143 -21.39 -11.02 0.54
C VAL A 143 -22.31 -10.50 -0.57
N VAL A 144 -21.78 -9.62 -1.41
CA VAL A 144 -22.50 -9.13 -2.58
C VAL A 144 -22.68 -10.29 -3.57
N PRO A 145 -23.92 -10.65 -3.96
CA PRO A 145 -24.13 -11.73 -4.91
C PRO A 145 -23.59 -11.32 -6.29
N LEU A 146 -22.61 -12.08 -6.79
CA LEU A 146 -22.06 -11.84 -8.12
C LEU A 146 -23.00 -12.42 -9.17
N THR A 147 -23.38 -11.61 -10.16
CA THR A 147 -24.15 -12.07 -11.34
C THR A 147 -23.39 -13.15 -12.13
N ARG A 148 -22.05 -13.07 -12.14
CA ARG A 148 -21.15 -13.99 -12.85
C ARG A 148 -19.91 -14.32 -12.00
N PRO A 149 -20.00 -15.29 -11.06
CA PRO A 149 -18.89 -15.61 -10.15
C PRO A 149 -17.67 -16.18 -10.87
N TRP A 150 -17.86 -16.83 -12.02
CA TRP A 150 -16.79 -17.44 -12.81
C TRP A 150 -15.76 -16.41 -13.32
N CYS A 151 -16.16 -15.17 -13.59
CA CYS A 151 -15.22 -14.13 -14.03
C CYS A 151 -14.19 -13.81 -12.94
N GLY A 152 -14.63 -13.75 -11.68
CA GLY A 152 -13.73 -13.53 -10.55
C GLY A 152 -12.80 -14.71 -10.31
N VAL A 153 -13.32 -15.94 -10.37
CA VAL A 153 -12.51 -17.16 -10.25
C VAL A 153 -11.47 -17.25 -11.37
N ALA A 154 -11.85 -16.96 -12.62
CA ALA A 154 -10.92 -16.90 -13.74
C ALA A 154 -9.80 -15.87 -13.51
N GLY A 155 -10.14 -14.69 -12.98
CA GLY A 155 -9.18 -13.69 -12.53
C GLY A 155 -8.19 -14.24 -11.51
N CYS A 156 -8.67 -14.87 -10.43
CA CYS A 156 -7.79 -15.48 -9.43
C CYS A 156 -6.89 -16.58 -10.01
N VAL A 157 -7.42 -17.45 -10.87
CA VAL A 157 -6.63 -18.50 -11.55
C VAL A 157 -5.54 -17.87 -12.41
N SER A 158 -5.87 -16.83 -13.17
CA SER A 158 -4.89 -16.11 -13.99
C SER A 158 -3.81 -15.43 -13.14
N SER A 159 -4.16 -14.88 -11.97
CA SER A 159 -3.21 -14.30 -11.03
C SER A 159 -2.29 -15.35 -10.42
N VAL A 160 -2.82 -16.51 -10.01
CA VAL A 160 -2.00 -17.62 -9.51
C VAL A 160 -1.04 -18.11 -10.60
N LEU A 161 -1.51 -18.27 -11.84
CA LEU A 161 -0.65 -18.65 -12.96
C LEU A 161 0.44 -17.62 -13.22
N ALA A 162 0.11 -16.32 -13.19
CA ALA A 162 1.09 -15.25 -13.32
C ALA A 162 2.13 -15.30 -12.19
N LEU A 163 1.71 -15.49 -10.94
CA LEU A 163 2.61 -15.63 -9.79
C LEU A 163 3.58 -16.80 -9.95
N VAL A 164 3.10 -17.94 -10.46
CA VAL A 164 3.94 -19.11 -10.74
C VAL A 164 4.95 -18.80 -11.83
N ILE A 165 4.53 -18.18 -12.93
CA ILE A 165 5.42 -17.79 -14.03
C ILE A 165 6.48 -16.79 -13.54
N PHE A 166 6.09 -15.76 -12.80
CA PHE A 166 7.02 -14.77 -12.23
C PHE A 166 7.98 -15.40 -11.21
N GLY A 167 7.56 -16.44 -10.49
CA GLY A 167 8.44 -17.22 -9.61
C GLY A 167 9.60 -17.91 -10.34
N PHE A 168 9.46 -18.18 -11.64
CA PHE A 168 10.52 -18.76 -12.48
C PHE A 168 11.38 -17.71 -13.20
N VAL A 169 10.95 -16.44 -13.23
CA VAL A 169 11.74 -15.36 -13.85
C VAL A 169 12.99 -15.12 -13.01
N ARG A 170 14.16 -15.10 -13.66
CA ARG A 170 15.40 -14.73 -12.97
C ARG A 170 15.38 -13.21 -12.75
N PRO A 171 15.51 -12.73 -11.50
CA PRO A 171 15.70 -11.31 -11.29
C PRO A 171 17.02 -10.91 -11.93
N VAL A 172 17.02 -9.77 -12.62
CA VAL A 172 18.23 -9.13 -13.13
C VAL A 172 19.14 -8.91 -11.93
N SER A 173 20.35 -9.48 -11.96
CA SER A 173 21.34 -9.25 -10.91
C SER A 173 21.67 -7.76 -10.92
N GLU A 174 21.76 -7.08 -9.77
CA GLU A 174 22.42 -5.76 -9.72
C GLU A 174 23.83 -5.81 -10.33
N THR A 175 24.45 -7.00 -10.30
CA THR A 175 25.71 -7.30 -10.98
C THR A 175 25.64 -7.04 -12.49
N ASP A 176 24.49 -7.23 -13.15
CA ASP A 176 24.35 -7.01 -14.59
C ASP A 176 24.20 -5.53 -14.96
N ILE A 177 23.78 -4.68 -14.00
CA ILE A 177 23.60 -3.23 -14.21
C ILE A 177 24.94 -2.50 -13.94
N SER A 178 25.77 -3.02 -13.04
CA SER A 178 27.09 -2.44 -12.74
C SER A 178 28.15 -2.66 -13.83
N PHE A 179 27.90 -3.47 -14.86
CA PHE A 179 28.85 -3.65 -15.97
C PHE A 179 28.64 -2.66 -17.13
N GLU A 180 27.58 -1.84 -17.11
CA GLU A 180 27.35 -0.82 -18.15
C GLU A 180 27.74 0.61 -17.73
N ASP A 181 28.09 0.85 -16.47
CA ASP A 181 28.60 2.17 -16.04
C ASP A 181 30.13 2.15 -15.95
N GLY A 182 30.77 2.36 -17.10
CA GLY A 182 32.18 2.68 -17.14
C GLY A 182 32.41 4.10 -16.62
N THR A 183 33.05 4.25 -15.46
CA THR A 183 34.36 4.92 -15.29
C THR A 183 34.71 5.17 -13.82
N GLU A 184 35.96 4.81 -13.51
CA GLU A 184 36.85 5.41 -12.50
C GLU A 184 36.27 5.84 -11.14
N HIS A 185 36.37 4.98 -10.13
CA HIS A 185 37.08 5.32 -8.88
C HIS A 185 37.41 4.05 -8.09
N GLY A 186 38.70 3.91 -7.78
CA GLY A 186 39.29 2.72 -7.20
C GLY A 186 38.93 2.51 -5.73
N HIS A 187 38.44 1.31 -5.44
CA HIS A 187 38.74 0.58 -4.22
C HIS A 187 38.61 -0.92 -4.50
N PRO A 188 39.68 -1.73 -4.37
CA PRO A 188 39.59 -3.18 -4.55
C PRO A 188 39.09 -3.81 -3.25
N TYR A 189 37.85 -3.51 -2.85
CA TYR A 189 37.12 -4.41 -1.98
C TYR A 189 36.21 -5.23 -2.87
N MET A 190 36.73 -6.32 -3.43
CA MET A 190 35.85 -7.34 -4.01
C MET A 190 35.12 -7.99 -2.82
N PRO A 191 33.80 -7.79 -2.67
CA PRO A 191 33.04 -8.61 -1.73
C PRO A 191 33.18 -10.05 -2.21
N VAL A 192 33.48 -10.99 -1.30
CA VAL A 192 33.45 -12.42 -1.61
C VAL A 192 32.11 -12.71 -2.30
N ALA A 193 32.16 -13.16 -3.56
CA ALA A 193 30.95 -13.40 -4.33
C ALA A 193 30.02 -14.34 -3.53
N PRO A 194 28.78 -13.94 -3.24
CA PRO A 194 27.90 -14.72 -2.38
C PRO A 194 27.68 -16.10 -3.00
N THR A 195 27.68 -17.14 -2.16
CA THR A 195 27.42 -18.49 -2.63
C THR A 195 26.02 -18.57 -3.26
N LYS A 196 25.84 -19.43 -4.27
CA LYS A 196 24.52 -19.66 -4.90
C LYS A 196 23.44 -20.00 -3.87
N ALA A 197 23.80 -20.71 -2.81
CA ALA A 197 22.91 -21.04 -1.70
C ALA A 197 22.48 -19.81 -0.89
N ALA A 198 23.40 -18.86 -0.62
CA ALA A 198 23.06 -17.61 0.06
C ALA A 198 22.10 -16.76 -0.78
N LEU A 199 22.35 -16.66 -2.09
CA LEU A 199 21.47 -15.94 -3.02
C LEU A 199 20.07 -16.57 -3.11
N ALA A 200 19.99 -17.90 -3.16
CA ALA A 200 18.71 -18.62 -3.15
C ALA A 200 17.92 -18.37 -1.85
N ARG A 201 18.61 -18.31 -0.70
CA ARG A 201 17.99 -17.99 0.59
C ARG A 201 17.45 -16.57 0.63
N GLU A 202 18.23 -15.57 0.23
CA GLU A 202 17.76 -14.17 0.19
C GLU A 202 16.56 -14.00 -0.74
N ARG A 203 16.54 -14.71 -1.87
CA ARG A 203 15.39 -14.74 -2.79
C ARG A 203 14.16 -15.36 -2.15
N LEU A 204 14.31 -16.49 -1.46
CA LEU A 204 13.20 -17.14 -0.76
C LEU A 204 12.62 -16.22 0.32
N VAL A 205 13.48 -15.53 1.07
CA VAL A 205 13.07 -14.55 2.08
C VAL A 205 12.33 -13.39 1.41
N GLY A 206 12.89 -12.79 0.34
CA GLY A 206 12.25 -11.69 -0.38
C GLY A 206 10.89 -12.07 -0.99
N PHE A 207 10.76 -13.27 -1.54
CA PHE A 207 9.49 -13.80 -2.03
C PHE A 207 8.47 -13.98 -0.90
N GLY A 208 8.89 -14.56 0.24
CA GLY A 208 8.05 -14.70 1.42
C GLY A 208 7.56 -13.35 1.97
N LEU A 209 8.43 -12.34 2.01
CA LEU A 209 8.09 -10.98 2.38
C LEU A 209 7.08 -10.36 1.40
N ALA A 210 7.23 -10.59 0.09
CA ALA A 210 6.29 -10.08 -0.92
C ALA A 210 4.90 -10.72 -0.80
N VAL A 211 4.83 -12.02 -0.53
CA VAL A 211 3.56 -12.71 -0.25
C VAL A 211 2.92 -12.13 1.02
N PHE A 212 3.68 -11.99 2.10
CA PHE A 212 3.16 -11.40 3.34
C PHE A 212 2.65 -9.96 3.14
N ALA A 213 3.43 -9.10 2.48
CA ALA A 213 3.02 -7.74 2.16
C ALA A 213 1.73 -7.74 1.31
N GLY A 214 1.63 -8.65 0.33
CA GLY A 214 0.42 -8.82 -0.46
C GLY A 214 -0.80 -9.22 0.36
N VAL A 215 -0.66 -10.10 1.37
CA VAL A 215 -1.75 -10.44 2.29
C VAL A 215 -2.20 -9.21 3.08
N VAL A 216 -1.26 -8.47 3.65
CA VAL A 216 -1.56 -7.26 4.44
C VAL A 216 -2.23 -6.19 3.56
N TYR A 217 -1.75 -5.98 2.34
CA TYR A 217 -2.38 -5.07 1.37
C TYR A 217 -3.78 -5.53 0.94
N GLY A 218 -4.00 -6.83 0.77
CA GLY A 218 -5.34 -7.37 0.50
C GLY A 218 -6.32 -7.13 1.65
N LEU A 219 -5.84 -7.11 2.90
CA LEU A 219 -6.64 -6.86 4.10
C LEU A 219 -6.93 -5.38 4.36
N GLN A 220 -6.14 -4.46 3.81
CA GLN A 220 -6.19 -3.03 4.16
C GLN A 220 -7.57 -2.37 3.93
N PHE A 221 -8.34 -2.86 2.95
CA PHE A 221 -9.65 -2.30 2.57
C PHE A 221 -10.83 -3.00 3.25
N LEU A 222 -10.60 -4.09 3.99
CA LEU A 222 -11.66 -4.77 4.75
C LEU A 222 -12.29 -3.85 5.82
N PRO A 223 -11.53 -3.09 6.63
CA PRO A 223 -12.13 -2.11 7.56
C PRO A 223 -12.99 -1.05 6.87
N ALA A 224 -12.61 -0.61 5.67
CA ALA A 224 -13.38 0.36 4.87
C ALA A 224 -14.71 -0.21 4.40
N ALA A 225 -14.70 -1.47 3.96
CA ALA A 225 -15.90 -2.17 3.51
C ALA A 225 -16.91 -2.37 4.65
N LEU A 226 -16.44 -2.75 5.84
CA LEU A 226 -17.29 -2.87 7.03
C LEU A 226 -17.87 -1.54 7.47
N TYR A 227 -17.05 -0.48 7.49
CA TYR A 227 -17.50 0.86 7.84
C TYR A 227 -18.62 1.36 6.92
N THR A 228 -18.46 1.14 5.60
CA THR A 228 -19.45 1.54 4.60
C THR A 228 -20.76 0.76 4.74
N GLN A 229 -20.68 -0.51 5.16
CA GLN A 229 -21.85 -1.35 5.40
C GLN A 229 -22.65 -0.92 6.63
N SER A 230 -21.98 -0.65 7.76
CA SER A 230 -22.66 -0.21 8.99
C SER A 230 -23.22 1.21 8.88
N HIS A 231 -22.72 2.00 7.93
CA HIS A 231 -23.15 3.37 7.67
C HIS A 231 -23.79 3.48 6.27
N ALA A 232 -24.87 2.73 6.04
CA ALA A 232 -25.55 2.60 4.74
C ALA A 232 -26.04 3.93 4.11
N SER A 233 -26.18 5.01 4.88
CA SER A 233 -26.45 6.37 4.36
C SER A 233 -25.24 7.01 3.66
N ALA A 234 -24.06 6.38 3.72
CA ALA A 234 -22.82 6.79 3.07
C ALA A 234 -22.53 6.00 1.78
N SER A 235 -23.52 5.31 1.20
CA SER A 235 -23.36 4.50 -0.03
C SER A 235 -23.03 5.30 -1.29
N THR A 236 -22.85 6.63 -1.19
CA THR A 236 -22.34 7.45 -2.29
C THR A 236 -20.82 7.27 -2.40
N LEU A 237 -20.29 7.36 -3.62
CA LEU A 237 -18.83 7.42 -3.87
C LEU A 237 -18.14 8.38 -2.90
N VAL A 238 -18.82 9.48 -2.57
CA VAL A 238 -18.33 10.51 -1.67
C VAL A 238 -18.27 10.03 -0.21
N GLY A 239 -19.23 9.22 0.26
CA GLY A 239 -19.18 8.61 1.59
C GLY A 239 -17.98 7.70 1.81
N GLN A 240 -17.55 6.94 0.79
CA GLN A 240 -16.31 6.16 0.85
C GLN A 240 -15.06 7.05 0.87
N THR A 241 -15.08 8.21 0.20
CA THR A 241 -13.95 9.14 0.23
C THR A 241 -13.70 9.77 1.60
N ARG A 242 -14.75 9.91 2.43
CA ARG A 242 -14.64 10.40 3.81
C ARG A 242 -13.76 9.51 4.69
N PHE A 243 -13.74 8.20 4.41
CA PHE A 243 -12.96 7.21 5.16
C PHE A 243 -11.45 7.31 4.87
N PHE A 244 -11.07 7.75 3.66
CA PHE A 244 -9.67 7.80 3.25
C PHE A 244 -8.83 8.76 4.08
N PHE A 245 -9.40 9.87 4.57
CA PHE A 245 -8.67 10.77 5.46
C PHE A 245 -8.18 10.03 6.71
N SER A 246 -9.06 9.28 7.36
CA SER A 246 -8.69 8.46 8.52
C SER A 246 -7.69 7.37 8.17
N GLN A 247 -7.76 6.83 6.95
CA GLN A 247 -6.77 5.89 6.43
C GLN A 247 -5.40 6.55 6.27
N PHE A 248 -5.32 7.75 5.70
CA PHE A 248 -4.07 8.51 5.56
C PHE A 248 -3.45 8.86 6.91
N CYS A 249 -4.27 9.21 7.92
CA CYS A 249 -3.79 9.35 9.29
C CYS A 249 -3.19 8.05 9.83
N GLY A 250 -3.87 6.91 9.64
CA GLY A 250 -3.34 5.60 10.04
C GLY A 250 -2.01 5.25 9.37
N VAL A 251 -1.89 5.53 8.08
CA VAL A 251 -0.64 5.38 7.31
C VAL A 251 0.50 6.17 7.95
N PHE A 252 0.26 7.43 8.27
CA PHE A 252 1.27 8.28 8.89
C PHE A 252 1.61 7.84 10.31
N CYS A 253 0.61 7.56 11.15
CA CYS A 253 0.85 7.16 12.54
C CYS A 253 1.74 5.91 12.62
N VAL A 254 1.44 4.86 11.85
CA VAL A 254 2.23 3.63 11.85
C VAL A 254 3.60 3.86 11.20
N GLY A 255 3.67 4.60 10.09
CA GLY A 255 4.95 4.92 9.45
C GLY A 255 5.88 5.75 10.33
N ALA A 256 5.36 6.77 11.00
CA ALA A 256 6.10 7.62 11.93
C ALA A 256 6.54 6.84 13.18
N ALA A 257 5.66 5.99 13.72
CA ALA A 257 6.01 5.12 14.85
C ALA A 257 7.12 4.13 14.49
N ALA A 258 7.05 3.50 13.31
CA ALA A 258 8.08 2.59 12.82
C ALA A 258 9.43 3.31 12.61
N PHE A 259 9.40 4.52 12.03
CA PHE A 259 10.60 5.34 11.89
C PHE A 259 11.19 5.77 13.24
N GLY A 260 10.34 6.20 14.18
CA GLY A 260 10.77 6.56 15.54
C GLY A 260 11.42 5.38 16.29
N ALA A 261 10.81 4.20 16.20
CA ALA A 261 11.38 2.97 16.77
C ALA A 261 12.72 2.60 16.12
N TYR A 262 12.81 2.73 14.79
CA TYR A 262 14.04 2.49 14.04
C TYR A 262 15.16 3.46 14.44
N ALA A 263 14.86 4.76 14.51
CA ALA A 263 15.82 5.78 14.92
C ALA A 263 16.30 5.57 16.37
N ALA A 264 15.41 5.18 17.27
CA ALA A 264 15.78 4.83 18.64
C ALA A 264 16.72 3.61 18.68
N ALA A 265 16.42 2.55 17.94
CA ALA A 265 17.25 1.35 17.86
C ALA A 265 18.65 1.65 17.29
N GLN A 266 18.72 2.45 16.22
CA GLN A 266 20.00 2.84 15.61
C GLN A 266 20.84 3.74 16.53
N ARG A 267 20.19 4.61 17.32
CA ARG A 267 20.88 5.43 18.32
C ARG A 267 21.52 4.59 19.41
N VAL A 268 20.85 3.52 19.87
CA VAL A 268 21.42 2.59 20.85
C VAL A 268 22.62 1.86 20.25
N ARG A 269 22.44 1.28 19.07
CA ARG A 269 23.51 0.54 18.38
C ARG A 269 24.74 1.40 18.08
N GLY A 270 24.55 2.67 17.70
CA GLY A 270 25.65 3.60 17.49
C GLY A 270 26.43 3.92 18.77
N ARG A 271 25.77 3.94 19.93
CA ARG A 271 26.44 4.11 21.23
C ARG A 271 27.25 2.88 21.61
N ASP A 272 26.73 1.68 21.33
CA ASP A 272 27.44 0.43 21.61
C ASP A 272 28.71 0.31 20.76
N VAL A 273 28.64 0.64 19.47
CA VAL A 273 29.81 0.65 18.57
C VAL A 273 30.85 1.67 19.04
N ALA A 274 30.44 2.89 19.35
CA ALA A 274 31.35 3.92 19.86
C ALA A 274 32.00 3.52 21.21
N ALA A 275 31.27 2.78 22.06
CA ALA A 275 31.81 2.25 23.31
C ALA A 275 32.84 1.14 23.08
N VAL A 276 32.63 0.28 22.09
CA VAL A 276 33.60 -0.76 21.69
C VAL A 276 34.85 -0.13 21.06
N GLU A 277 34.68 0.86 20.18
CA GLU A 277 35.80 1.59 19.57
C GLU A 277 36.61 2.37 20.61
N ALA A 278 35.98 2.93 21.64
CA ALA A 278 36.68 3.60 22.74
C ALA A 278 37.41 2.65 23.69
N ALA A 279 37.08 1.35 23.66
CA ALA A 279 37.69 0.31 24.49
C ALA A 279 38.80 -0.48 23.77
N ALA A 280 38.95 -0.29 22.45
CA ALA A 280 39.97 -0.92 21.60
C ALA A 280 41.20 -0.02 21.42
#